data_AF-A0A6G3CZ66-F1
#
_entry.id   AF-A0A6G3CZ66-F1
#
_cell.length_a   1.000
_cell.length_b   1.000
_cell.length_c   1.000
_cell.angle_alpha   90.00
_cell.angle_beta   90.00
_cell.angle_gamma   90.00
#
_symmetry.space_group_name_H-M   'P 1'
#
loop_
_entity.id
_entity.type
_entity.pdbx_description
1 polymer ?
#
loop_
_entity_poly.entity_id
_entity_poly.type
_entity_poly.pdbx_seq_one_letter_code
_entity_poly.pdbx_strand_id
1 'polypeptide(L)'
;VSGILARGGTILGSSRVRPEHLRDGVERARGHVEELGLDAIIPIGGEGTLKAARLLSDNGLPIVGVPKTIDNDIAVTDVTFGFDTAVTVATEALDRLKTTAESHQRVLIVEVMGRHTGWIALHSGMAAGAHAVVVPERPFDIDELTAKVGERFSAGKRFAIVVAAEGAKPKAGSMDFDEGGKDV
;
A
#
# COMPACT_ATOMS: atom_id res chain seq x y z
N VAL A 1 9.18 21.05 16.15
CA VAL A 1 9.68 19.68 16.39
C VAL A 1 11.01 19.46 15.69
N SER A 2 12.16 19.65 16.38
CA SER A 2 13.50 19.51 15.77
C SER A 2 13.94 18.03 15.72
N GLY A 3 14.74 17.66 14.72
CA GLY A 3 15.38 16.34 14.63
C GLY A 3 14.50 15.18 14.13
N ILE A 4 13.23 15.41 13.78
CA ILE A 4 12.31 14.34 13.34
C ILE A 4 12.04 14.33 11.83
N LEU A 5 12.48 15.36 11.08
CA LEU A 5 12.16 15.53 9.67
C LEU A 5 12.59 14.33 8.79
N ALA A 6 13.77 13.78 9.06
CA ALA A 6 14.31 12.63 8.33
C ALA A 6 13.95 11.27 8.98
N ARG A 7 13.21 11.27 10.10
CA ARG A 7 12.89 10.05 10.84
C ARG A 7 11.61 9.42 10.27
N GLY A 8 11.71 8.19 9.79
CA GLY A 8 10.54 7.39 9.38
C GLY A 8 9.63 7.02 10.56
N GLY A 9 8.39 6.67 10.24
CA GLY A 9 7.37 6.29 11.22
C GLY A 9 6.65 7.48 11.86
N THR A 10 6.21 7.32 13.11
CA THR A 10 5.54 8.37 13.88
C THR A 10 6.06 8.38 15.32
N ILE A 11 6.40 9.56 15.84
CA ILE A 11 6.83 9.73 17.24
C ILE A 11 5.67 9.63 18.24
N LEU A 12 4.44 9.77 17.76
CA LEU A 12 3.22 9.70 18.59
C LEU A 12 2.68 8.28 18.73
N GLY A 13 3.24 7.33 17.96
CA GLY A 13 2.68 5.99 17.82
C GLY A 13 1.41 5.96 16.95
N SER A 14 0.86 4.76 16.77
CA SER A 14 -0.40 4.52 16.06
C SER A 14 -1.04 3.27 16.65
N SER A 15 -2.36 3.27 16.78
CA SER A 15 -3.14 2.13 17.24
C SER A 15 -4.37 1.91 16.36
N ARG A 16 -4.88 0.68 16.33
CA ARG A 16 -6.11 0.35 15.60
C ARG A 16 -7.31 0.66 16.50
N VAL A 17 -8.21 1.49 16.01
CA VAL A 17 -9.51 1.73 16.64
C VAL A 17 -10.56 0.89 15.93
N ARG A 18 -11.30 0.07 16.68
CA ARG A 18 -12.39 -0.73 16.12
C ARG A 18 -13.57 0.18 15.76
N PRO A 19 -14.24 -0.03 14.63
CA PRO A 19 -15.37 0.80 14.20
C PRO A 19 -16.50 0.91 15.25
N GLU A 20 -16.74 -0.17 16.00
CA GLU A 20 -17.73 -0.24 17.07
C GLU A 20 -17.51 0.83 18.16
N HIS A 21 -16.26 1.21 18.43
CA HIS A 21 -15.91 2.18 19.47
C HIS A 21 -15.83 3.63 18.95
N LEU A 22 -16.05 3.86 17.65
CA LEU A 22 -15.94 5.19 17.05
C LEU A 22 -17.10 6.10 17.48
N ARG A 23 -18.32 5.56 17.61
CA ARG A 23 -19.49 6.35 18.04
C ARG A 23 -19.36 6.79 19.49
N ASP A 24 -18.96 5.88 20.38
CA ASP A 24 -18.64 6.19 21.78
C ASP A 24 -17.36 7.04 21.93
N GLY A 25 -16.60 7.21 20.86
CA GLY A 25 -15.41 8.04 20.80
C GLY A 25 -15.72 9.53 20.68
N VAL A 26 -16.88 9.92 20.14
CA VAL A 26 -17.19 11.33 19.84
C VAL A 26 -17.27 12.18 21.11
N GLU A 27 -18.11 11.77 22.08
CA GLU A 27 -18.28 12.54 23.31
C GLU A 27 -17.02 12.56 24.17
N ARG A 28 -16.25 11.46 24.18
CA ARG A 28 -14.95 11.42 24.84
C ARG A 28 -13.95 12.36 24.17
N ALA A 29 -13.89 12.39 22.85
CA ALA A 29 -13.04 13.30 22.11
C ALA A 29 -13.43 14.77 22.37
N ARG A 30 -14.73 15.08 22.42
CA ARG A 30 -15.23 16.42 22.77
C ARG A 30 -14.78 16.83 24.17
N GLY A 31 -14.96 15.94 25.16
CA GLY A 31 -14.52 16.20 26.53
C GLY A 31 -13.02 16.49 26.62
N HIS A 32 -12.19 15.70 25.93
CA HIS A 32 -10.74 15.95 25.90
C HIS A 32 -10.36 17.24 25.16
N VAL A 33 -11.08 17.61 24.09
CA VAL A 33 -10.84 18.87 23.39
C VAL A 33 -11.11 20.07 24.29
N GLU A 34 -12.21 20.03 25.06
CA GLU A 34 -12.56 21.08 26.00
C GLU A 34 -11.59 21.12 27.19
N GLU A 35 -11.29 19.97 27.79
CA GLU A 35 -10.36 19.83 28.92
C GLU A 35 -8.95 20.33 28.57
N LEU A 36 -8.47 20.04 27.37
CA LEU A 36 -7.14 20.43 26.89
C LEU A 36 -7.12 21.81 26.22
N GLY A 37 -8.28 22.45 26.03
CA GLY A 37 -8.41 23.74 25.34
C GLY A 37 -7.91 23.72 23.90
N LEU A 38 -8.25 22.67 23.13
CA LEU A 38 -7.80 22.51 21.75
C LEU A 38 -8.72 23.23 20.76
N ASP A 39 -8.15 24.09 19.92
CA ASP A 39 -8.91 24.78 18.86
C ASP A 39 -9.15 23.91 17.61
N ALA A 40 -8.33 22.88 17.40
CA ALA A 40 -8.39 22.01 16.23
C ALA A 40 -7.68 20.67 16.47
N ILE A 41 -8.07 19.64 15.71
CA ILE A 41 -7.37 18.35 15.65
C ILE A 41 -6.94 18.07 14.20
N ILE A 42 -5.69 17.65 14.02
CA ILE A 42 -5.11 17.29 12.73
C ILE A 42 -4.79 15.79 12.70
N PRO A 43 -5.77 14.92 12.37
CA PRO A 43 -5.51 13.49 12.22
C PRO A 43 -4.71 13.21 10.94
N ILE A 44 -3.64 12.42 11.09
CA ILE A 44 -2.73 12.04 10.00
C ILE A 44 -2.78 10.53 9.80
N GLY A 45 -3.28 10.04 8.67
CA GLY A 45 -3.39 8.60 8.45
C GLY A 45 -4.07 8.19 7.16
N GLY A 46 -4.34 6.89 7.05
CA GLY A 46 -5.01 6.26 5.91
C GLY A 46 -6.53 6.38 5.98
N GLU A 47 -7.22 5.61 5.13
CA GLU A 47 -8.69 5.58 5.01
C GLU A 47 -9.41 5.45 6.36
N GLY A 48 -8.97 4.52 7.22
CA GLY A 48 -9.58 4.31 8.54
C GLY A 48 -9.49 5.53 9.46
N THR A 49 -8.35 6.22 9.46
CA THR A 49 -8.15 7.45 10.23
C THR A 49 -9.03 8.57 9.70
N LEU A 50 -9.12 8.73 8.37
CA LEU A 50 -9.92 9.78 7.75
C LEU A 50 -11.43 9.53 7.89
N LYS A 51 -11.88 8.26 7.91
CA LYS A 51 -13.26 7.90 8.26
C LYS A 51 -13.61 8.30 9.70
N ALA A 52 -12.72 8.04 10.66
CA ALA A 52 -12.91 8.46 12.05
C ALA A 52 -12.90 9.99 12.19
N ALA A 53 -11.97 10.66 11.50
CA ALA A 53 -11.86 12.11 11.45
C ALA A 53 -13.15 12.75 10.91
N ARG A 54 -13.74 12.17 9.86
CA ARG A 54 -15.00 12.62 9.29
C ARG A 54 -16.14 12.53 10.30
N LEU A 55 -16.26 11.43 11.04
CA LEU A 55 -17.27 11.27 12.08
C LEU A 55 -17.15 12.35 13.16
N LEU A 56 -15.94 12.65 13.63
CA LEU A 56 -15.71 13.72 14.61
C LEU A 56 -16.09 15.10 14.04
N SER A 57 -15.71 15.36 12.78
CA SER A 57 -16.04 16.61 12.10
C SER A 57 -17.54 16.80 11.91
N ASP A 58 -18.26 15.76 11.49
CA ASP A 58 -19.73 15.78 11.32
C ASP A 58 -20.47 16.03 12.65
N ASN A 59 -19.81 15.78 13.78
CA ASN A 59 -20.32 16.08 15.13
C ASN A 59 -19.78 17.41 15.68
N GLY A 60 -19.26 18.31 14.83
CA GLY A 60 -18.91 19.67 15.20
C GLY A 60 -17.55 19.84 15.87
N LEU A 61 -16.66 18.83 15.81
CA LEU A 61 -15.26 19.04 16.16
C LEU A 61 -14.50 19.73 14.99
N PRO A 62 -13.60 20.69 15.28
CA PRO A 62 -12.76 21.32 14.26
C PRO A 62 -11.62 20.39 13.81
N ILE A 63 -11.80 19.75 12.65
CA ILE A 63 -10.88 18.73 12.12
C ILE A 63 -10.27 19.14 10.78
N VAL A 64 -8.97 18.87 10.59
CA VAL A 64 -8.29 18.93 9.28
C VAL A 64 -7.53 17.62 9.04
N GLY A 65 -8.02 16.78 8.12
CA GLY A 65 -7.41 15.48 7.83
C GLY A 65 -6.19 15.58 6.90
N VAL A 66 -5.13 14.81 7.21
CA VAL A 66 -3.93 14.70 6.37
C VAL A 66 -3.79 13.27 5.83
N PRO A 67 -3.81 13.08 4.50
CA PRO A 67 -3.79 11.75 3.88
C PRO A 67 -2.39 11.12 3.89
N LYS A 68 -2.15 10.19 4.83
CA LYS A 68 -0.85 9.53 5.01
C LYS A 68 -0.98 8.00 4.98
N THR A 69 -0.62 7.42 3.85
CA THR A 69 -0.51 5.98 3.62
C THR A 69 0.53 5.73 2.54
N ILE A 70 1.14 4.55 2.54
CA ILE A 70 2.03 4.14 1.44
C ILE A 70 1.22 3.67 0.23
N ASP A 71 -0.03 3.25 0.43
CA ASP A 71 -0.86 2.57 -0.58
C ASP A 71 -1.32 3.50 -1.71
N ASN A 72 -1.25 4.82 -1.53
CA ASN A 72 -1.78 5.84 -2.45
C ASN A 72 -3.27 5.65 -2.83
N ASP A 73 -4.08 5.18 -1.87
CA ASP A 73 -5.46 4.75 -2.06
C ASP A 73 -6.49 5.76 -1.51
N ILE A 74 -6.10 7.02 -1.30
CA ILE A 74 -6.97 8.05 -0.74
C ILE A 74 -7.52 8.93 -1.86
N ALA A 75 -8.85 9.04 -1.93
CA ALA A 75 -9.52 9.88 -2.92
C ALA A 75 -9.18 11.36 -2.76
N VAL A 76 -9.28 12.11 -3.87
CA VAL A 76 -9.10 13.58 -3.92
C VAL A 76 -7.67 14.06 -3.61
N THR A 77 -6.69 13.15 -3.67
CA THR A 77 -5.27 13.49 -3.73
C THR A 77 -4.58 12.56 -4.73
N ASP A 78 -3.67 13.09 -5.53
CA ASP A 78 -2.91 12.27 -6.50
C ASP A 78 -1.81 11.47 -5.80
N VAL A 79 -1.29 12.00 -4.69
CA VAL A 79 -0.17 11.43 -3.94
C VAL A 79 -0.44 11.49 -2.43
N THR A 80 -0.12 10.42 -1.72
CA THR A 80 -0.15 10.34 -0.26
C THR A 80 1.24 10.34 0.37
N PHE A 81 1.35 10.84 1.59
CA PHE A 81 2.63 10.83 2.31
C PHE A 81 3.12 9.40 2.56
N GLY A 82 4.35 9.13 2.10
CA GLY A 82 5.01 7.83 2.23
C GLY A 82 4.99 6.99 0.94
N PHE A 83 4.13 7.31 -0.03
CA PHE A 83 4.05 6.59 -1.30
C PHE A 83 5.38 6.59 -2.07
N ASP A 84 5.96 7.76 -2.30
CA ASP A 84 7.23 7.90 -3.04
C ASP A 84 8.39 7.15 -2.37
N THR A 85 8.47 7.20 -1.04
CA THR A 85 9.44 6.42 -0.28
C THR A 85 9.23 4.91 -0.46
N ALA A 86 7.98 4.43 -0.43
CA ALA A 86 7.67 3.02 -0.64
C ALA A 86 8.02 2.57 -2.07
N VAL A 87 7.71 3.37 -3.08
CA VAL A 87 8.10 3.12 -4.48
C VAL A 87 9.61 3.05 -4.63
N THR A 88 10.34 4.01 -4.03
CA THR A 88 11.81 4.03 -4.07
C THR A 88 12.41 2.78 -3.44
N VAL A 89 11.96 2.40 -2.25
CA VAL A 89 12.42 1.19 -1.55
C VAL A 89 12.12 -0.08 -2.35
N ALA A 90 10.90 -0.19 -2.89
CA ALA A 90 10.52 -1.33 -3.73
C ALA A 90 11.36 -1.40 -5.02
N THR A 91 11.61 -0.26 -5.66
CA THR A 91 12.46 -0.17 -6.87
C THR A 91 13.88 -0.62 -6.58
N GLU A 92 14.50 -0.13 -5.49
CA GLU A 92 15.85 -0.55 -5.10
C GLU A 92 15.93 -2.06 -4.81
N ALA A 93 14.91 -2.62 -4.15
CA ALA A 93 14.84 -4.05 -3.87
C ALA A 93 14.74 -4.86 -5.17
N LEU A 94 13.88 -4.45 -6.11
CA LEU A 94 13.72 -5.07 -7.42
C LEU A 94 15.02 -5.02 -8.24
N ASP A 95 15.72 -3.89 -8.25
CA ASP A 95 17.00 -3.74 -8.94
C ASP A 95 18.07 -4.69 -8.38
N ARG A 96 18.16 -4.83 -7.05
CA ARG A 96 19.05 -5.80 -6.42
C ARG A 96 18.68 -7.23 -6.82
N LEU A 97 17.39 -7.57 -6.82
CA LEU A 97 16.89 -8.89 -7.23
C LEU A 97 17.15 -9.21 -8.71
N LYS A 98 17.19 -8.21 -9.57
CA LYS A 98 17.44 -8.37 -11.01
C LYS A 98 18.80 -9.02 -11.29
N THR A 99 19.84 -8.57 -10.59
CA THR A 99 21.21 -9.08 -10.76
C THR A 99 21.35 -10.56 -10.39
N THR A 100 20.67 -11.00 -9.32
CA THR A 100 20.67 -12.42 -8.91
C THR A 100 19.81 -13.27 -9.85
N ALA A 101 18.67 -12.74 -10.31
CA ALA A 101 17.83 -13.43 -11.29
C ALA A 101 18.60 -13.69 -12.60
N GLU A 102 19.35 -12.70 -13.07
CA GLU A 102 20.15 -12.83 -14.30
C GLU A 102 21.31 -13.82 -14.13
N SER A 103 22.03 -13.75 -13.01
CA SER A 103 23.20 -14.61 -12.75
C SER A 103 22.84 -16.09 -12.63
N HIS A 104 21.67 -16.38 -12.02
CA HIS A 104 21.20 -17.75 -11.80
C HIS A 104 20.11 -18.20 -12.77
N GLN A 105 19.79 -17.38 -13.77
CA GLN A 105 18.80 -17.68 -14.81
C GLN A 105 17.41 -18.04 -14.24
N ARG A 106 16.88 -17.19 -13.36
CA ARG A 106 15.64 -17.45 -12.59
C ARG A 106 14.48 -16.56 -13.00
N VAL A 107 13.28 -17.06 -12.74
CA VAL A 107 12.07 -16.24 -12.63
C VAL A 107 11.89 -15.89 -11.16
N LEU A 108 11.82 -14.60 -10.84
CA LEU A 108 11.45 -14.14 -9.50
C LEU A 108 10.08 -13.47 -9.54
N ILE A 109 9.26 -13.83 -8.56
CA ILE A 109 8.00 -13.15 -8.27
C ILE A 109 8.24 -12.34 -7.00
N VAL A 110 7.99 -11.04 -7.06
CA VAL A 110 8.25 -10.12 -5.96
C VAL A 110 6.94 -9.48 -5.56
N GLU A 111 6.46 -9.87 -4.38
CA GLU A 111 5.27 -9.28 -3.79
C GLU A 111 5.61 -7.92 -3.18
N VAL A 112 4.75 -6.93 -3.41
CA VAL A 112 4.84 -5.60 -2.81
C VAL A 112 3.50 -5.22 -2.16
N MET A 113 3.58 -4.36 -1.15
CA MET A 113 2.41 -3.82 -0.47
C MET A 113 1.55 -2.97 -1.41
N GLY A 114 0.33 -2.64 -0.97
CA GLY A 114 -0.61 -1.77 -1.69
C GLY A 114 -2.08 -2.04 -1.36
N ARG A 115 -2.32 -3.00 -0.47
CA ARG A 115 -3.61 -3.45 0.05
C ARG A 115 -4.57 -3.87 -1.06
N HIS A 116 -5.39 -2.94 -1.54
CA HIS A 116 -6.40 -3.17 -2.56
C HIS A 116 -6.09 -2.42 -3.87
N THR A 117 -4.92 -1.80 -3.95
CA THR A 117 -4.47 -1.00 -5.09
C THR A 117 -3.10 -1.44 -5.59
N GLY A 118 -2.83 -1.16 -6.86
CA GLY A 118 -1.63 -1.56 -7.57
C GLY A 118 -0.56 -0.48 -7.69
N TRP A 119 -0.71 0.68 -7.04
CA TRP A 119 0.16 1.84 -7.29
C TRP A 119 1.64 1.55 -7.05
N ILE A 120 1.99 0.92 -5.93
CA ILE A 120 3.39 0.56 -5.63
C ILE A 120 3.91 -0.44 -6.67
N ALA A 121 3.16 -1.51 -6.96
CA ALA A 121 3.55 -2.53 -7.93
C ALA A 121 3.76 -1.95 -9.34
N LEU A 122 2.83 -1.09 -9.78
CA LEU A 122 2.89 -0.43 -11.08
C LEU A 122 4.12 0.47 -11.19
N HIS A 123 4.29 1.41 -10.24
CA HIS A 123 5.37 2.39 -10.30
C HIS A 123 6.75 1.74 -10.12
N SER A 124 6.90 0.88 -9.10
CA SER A 124 8.19 0.21 -8.84
C SER A 124 8.54 -0.81 -9.93
N GLY A 125 7.55 -1.55 -10.45
CA GLY A 125 7.75 -2.46 -11.56
C GLY A 125 8.17 -1.76 -12.84
N MET A 126 7.57 -0.61 -13.16
CA MET A 126 7.99 0.21 -14.30
C MET A 126 9.41 0.76 -14.11
N ALA A 127 9.72 1.30 -12.92
CA ALA A 127 11.02 1.89 -12.63
C ALA A 127 12.17 0.87 -12.68
N ALA A 128 11.99 -0.32 -12.09
CA ALA A 128 13.01 -1.39 -12.08
C ALA A 128 13.06 -2.19 -13.40
N GLY A 129 12.15 -1.94 -14.34
CA GLY A 129 12.02 -2.69 -15.58
C GLY A 129 11.63 -4.14 -15.36
N ALA A 130 10.56 -4.36 -14.59
CA ALA A 130 9.89 -5.65 -14.44
C ALA A 130 9.34 -6.13 -15.79
N HIS A 131 9.25 -7.45 -15.94
CA HIS A 131 8.81 -8.09 -17.18
C HIS A 131 7.31 -8.33 -17.21
N ALA A 132 6.69 -8.43 -16.03
CA ALA A 132 5.25 -8.38 -15.85
C ALA A 132 4.94 -7.70 -14.51
N VAL A 133 3.81 -7.02 -14.46
CA VAL A 133 3.26 -6.44 -13.23
C VAL A 133 1.81 -6.89 -13.14
N VAL A 134 1.42 -7.48 -12.00
CA VAL A 134 0.04 -7.86 -11.71
C VAL A 134 -0.50 -7.00 -10.59
N VAL A 135 -1.69 -6.44 -10.81
CA VAL A 135 -2.31 -5.42 -9.95
C VAL A 135 -3.76 -5.78 -9.62
N PRO A 136 -4.30 -5.35 -8.47
CA PRO A 136 -5.69 -5.66 -8.08
C PRO A 136 -6.74 -5.11 -9.06
N GLU A 137 -6.45 -3.98 -9.70
CA GLU A 137 -7.36 -3.30 -10.65
C GLU A 137 -7.63 -4.13 -11.92
N ARG A 138 -6.77 -5.11 -12.21
CA ARG A 138 -6.93 -6.01 -13.36
C ARG A 138 -6.57 -7.44 -12.96
N PRO A 139 -7.58 -8.32 -12.74
CA PRO A 139 -7.33 -9.73 -12.47
C PRO A 139 -6.44 -10.35 -13.54
N PHE A 140 -5.41 -11.09 -13.11
CA PHE A 140 -4.44 -11.68 -14.03
C PHE A 140 -4.86 -13.08 -14.45
N ASP A 141 -4.57 -13.46 -15.68
CA ASP A 141 -4.73 -14.83 -16.16
C ASP A 141 -3.36 -15.54 -16.06
N ILE A 142 -3.30 -16.69 -15.38
CA ILE A 142 -2.02 -17.38 -15.14
C ILE A 142 -1.41 -17.90 -16.44
N ASP A 143 -2.24 -18.31 -17.40
CA ASP A 143 -1.78 -18.84 -18.69
C ASP A 143 -1.19 -17.69 -19.52
N GLU A 144 -1.84 -16.52 -19.53
CA GLU A 144 -1.30 -15.33 -20.20
C GLU A 144 0.02 -14.86 -19.54
N LEU A 145 0.09 -14.89 -18.21
CA LEU A 145 1.29 -14.48 -17.47
C LEU A 145 2.47 -15.43 -17.75
N THR A 146 2.23 -16.74 -17.68
CA THR A 146 3.25 -17.76 -17.96
C THR A 146 3.67 -17.76 -19.43
N ALA A 147 2.75 -17.53 -20.37
CA ALA A 147 3.06 -17.36 -21.78
C ALA A 147 3.99 -16.16 -22.00
N LYS A 148 3.71 -15.02 -21.39
CA LYS A 148 4.58 -13.82 -21.46
C LYS A 148 6.00 -14.09 -20.96
N VAL A 149 6.12 -14.84 -19.87
CA VAL A 149 7.43 -15.27 -19.36
C VAL A 149 8.08 -16.22 -20.36
N GLY A 150 7.36 -17.22 -20.88
CA GLY A 150 7.86 -18.19 -21.86
C GLY A 150 8.33 -17.58 -23.18
N GLU A 151 7.63 -16.59 -23.72
CA GLU A 151 8.03 -15.81 -24.90
C GLU A 151 9.40 -15.16 -24.69
N ARG A 152 9.62 -14.62 -23.49
CA ARG A 152 10.89 -13.99 -23.12
C ARG A 152 12.05 -14.98 -23.14
N PHE A 153 11.84 -16.19 -22.62
CA PHE A 153 12.84 -17.27 -22.66
C PHE A 153 13.07 -17.77 -24.09
N SER A 154 12.02 -17.88 -24.89
CA SER A 154 12.09 -18.25 -26.31
C SER A 154 12.89 -17.22 -27.13
N ALA A 155 12.87 -15.95 -26.73
CA ALA A 155 13.70 -14.88 -27.29
C ALA A 155 15.16 -14.87 -26.77
N GLY A 156 15.61 -15.93 -26.10
CA GLY A 156 16.98 -16.09 -25.61
C GLY A 156 17.31 -15.32 -24.32
N LYS A 157 16.32 -14.71 -23.67
CA LYS A 157 16.52 -14.15 -22.32
C LYS A 157 16.50 -15.30 -21.31
N ARG A 158 17.17 -15.10 -20.18
CA ARG A 158 17.44 -16.20 -19.22
C ARG A 158 16.82 -15.95 -17.86
N PHE A 159 16.14 -14.82 -17.67
CA PHE A 159 15.53 -14.45 -16.41
C PHE A 159 14.28 -13.59 -16.62
N ALA A 160 13.40 -13.60 -15.62
CA ALA A 160 12.23 -12.74 -15.57
C ALA A 160 11.99 -12.25 -14.13
N ILE A 161 11.36 -11.10 -14.01
CA ILE A 161 10.97 -10.46 -12.75
C ILE A 161 9.50 -10.11 -12.93
N VAL A 162 8.66 -10.66 -12.08
CA VAL A 162 7.23 -10.37 -12.01
C VAL A 162 6.98 -9.64 -10.70
N VAL A 163 6.37 -8.46 -10.76
CA VAL A 163 5.96 -7.72 -9.56
C VAL A 163 4.50 -7.98 -9.33
N ALA A 164 4.15 -8.42 -8.12
CA ALA A 164 2.78 -8.67 -7.72
C ALA A 164 2.40 -7.74 -6.57
N ALA A 165 1.34 -6.96 -6.72
CA ALA A 165 0.72 -6.32 -5.56
C ALA A 165 0.07 -7.39 -4.66
N GLU A 166 0.16 -7.25 -3.35
CA GLU A 166 -0.40 -8.19 -2.36
C GLU A 166 -1.91 -8.42 -2.55
N GLY A 167 -2.64 -7.45 -3.09
CA GLY A 167 -4.07 -7.55 -3.38
C GLY A 167 -4.41 -8.14 -4.76
N ALA A 168 -3.42 -8.52 -5.57
CA ALA A 168 -3.65 -9.03 -6.92
C ALA A 168 -4.34 -10.40 -6.85
N LYS A 169 -5.42 -10.56 -7.62
CA LYS A 169 -6.18 -11.81 -7.69
C LYS A 169 -6.15 -12.38 -9.11
N PRO A 170 -6.10 -13.71 -9.26
CA PRO A 170 -6.26 -14.31 -10.57
C PRO A 170 -7.69 -14.11 -11.08
N LYS A 171 -7.83 -14.16 -12.39
CA LYS A 171 -9.12 -14.24 -13.06
C LYS A 171 -9.83 -15.53 -12.60
N ALA A 172 -11.15 -15.46 -12.42
CA ALA A 172 -11.92 -16.60 -11.95
C ALA A 172 -11.70 -17.83 -12.86
N GLY A 173 -11.31 -18.94 -12.25
CA GLY A 173 -11.05 -20.21 -12.93
C GLY A 173 -9.71 -20.30 -13.67
N SER A 174 -8.87 -19.25 -13.67
CA SER A 174 -7.54 -19.36 -14.28
C SER A 174 -6.55 -20.09 -13.37
N MET A 175 -6.71 -20.01 -12.06
CA MET A 175 -5.80 -20.61 -11.08
C MET A 175 -6.56 -20.96 -9.80
N ASP A 176 -6.23 -22.09 -9.18
CA ASP A 176 -6.68 -22.38 -7.81
C ASP A 176 -6.04 -21.36 -6.86
N PHE A 177 -6.88 -20.56 -6.21
CA PHE A 177 -6.47 -19.45 -5.35
C PHE A 177 -7.20 -19.55 -4.02
N ASP A 178 -6.45 -19.89 -2.97
CA ASP A 178 -6.96 -19.91 -1.61
C ASP A 178 -6.72 -18.56 -0.95
N GLU A 179 -7.76 -17.99 -0.34
CA GLU A 179 -7.57 -16.90 0.61
C GLU A 179 -6.95 -17.50 1.88
N GLY A 180 -5.69 -17.17 2.14
CA GLY A 180 -4.98 -17.64 3.32
C GLY A 180 -5.80 -17.46 4.60
N GLY A 181 -5.67 -18.40 5.53
CA GLY A 181 -6.31 -18.29 6.84
C GLY A 181 -5.87 -17.04 7.60
N LYS A 182 -6.67 -16.60 8.58
CA LYS A 182 -6.18 -15.60 9.54
C LYS A 182 -5.03 -16.24 10.33
N ASP A 183 -3.86 -15.62 10.32
CA ASP A 183 -2.83 -15.89 11.33
C ASP A 183 -3.48 -15.65 12.71
N VAL A 184 -3.65 -16.75 13.45
CA VAL A 184 -4.18 -16.77 14.82
C VAL A 184 -3.16 -16.28 15.83
#